data_AF-A0A150X1D5-F1
#
_entry.id   AF-A0A150X1D5-F1
#
_cell.length_a   1.000
_cell.length_b   1.000
_cell.length_c   1.000
_cell.angle_alpha   90.00
_cell.angle_beta   90.00
_cell.angle_gamma   90.00
#
_symmetry.space_group_name_H-M   'P 1'
#
loop_
_entity.id
_entity.type
_entity.pdbx_description
1 polymer ?
#
loop_
_entity_poly.entity_id
_entity_poly.type
_entity_poly.pdbx_seq_one_letter_code
_entity_poly.pdbx_strand_id
1 'polypeptide(L)'
;MVNYQEATEGRLLLGANVHLGNGEIVENAALGVKDGYVTLLAEDALDQLDLRKFQVDRLGGQYHIYPFKKIDRGNSGIVLARADAEPINIAIRDREVERCITIGCEAQLLICYGSIEDMTKFRVDYVVMGSEKVKILRQSDYGMAIGPNQ
;
A
#
# COMPACT_ATOMS: atom_id res chain seq x y z
N MET A 1 -20.84 0.98 -28.16
CA MET A 1 -21.26 0.27 -26.94
C MET A 1 -20.63 0.98 -25.77
N VAL A 2 -21.45 1.55 -24.87
CA VAL A 2 -20.94 2.15 -23.64
C VAL A 2 -20.85 1.02 -22.63
N ASN A 3 -19.63 0.62 -22.26
CA ASN A 3 -19.42 -0.31 -21.14
C ASN A 3 -19.75 0.46 -19.87
N TYR A 4 -20.97 0.29 -19.36
CA TYR A 4 -21.30 0.73 -18.02
C TYR A 4 -20.58 -0.23 -17.06
N GLN A 5 -19.42 0.18 -16.54
CA GLN A 5 -18.86 -0.46 -15.36
C GLN A 5 -19.71 0.00 -14.18
N GLU A 6 -20.34 -0.93 -13.46
CA GLU A 6 -20.97 -0.61 -12.18
C GLU A 6 -19.96 0.09 -11.28
N ALA A 7 -20.39 1.17 -10.62
CA ALA A 7 -19.56 1.86 -9.65
C ALA A 7 -19.18 0.88 -8.53
N THR A 8 -17.90 0.68 -8.30
CA THR A 8 -17.43 -0.27 -7.29
C THR A 8 -17.60 0.33 -5.90
N GLU A 9 -18.03 -0.45 -4.92
CA GLU A 9 -18.22 0.01 -3.53
C GLU A 9 -16.88 0.33 -2.82
N GLY A 10 -15.74 -0.03 -3.43
CA GLY A 10 -14.40 0.28 -2.96
C GLY A 10 -13.38 -0.76 -3.43
N ARG A 11 -12.21 -0.75 -2.79
CA ARG A 11 -11.16 -1.76 -2.95
C ARG A 11 -11.03 -2.60 -1.68
N LEU A 12 -10.86 -3.91 -1.83
CA LEU A 12 -10.51 -4.82 -0.75
C LEU A 12 -9.11 -5.37 -0.98
N LEU A 13 -8.23 -5.22 0.01
CA LEU A 13 -6.90 -5.82 0.07
C LEU A 13 -6.97 -6.96 1.08
N LEU A 14 -6.86 -8.21 0.60
CA LEU A 14 -7.15 -9.38 1.42
C LEU A 14 -5.90 -10.25 1.58
N GLY A 15 -5.63 -10.74 2.79
CA GLY A 15 -4.65 -11.79 3.07
C GLY A 15 -3.20 -11.34 3.26
N ALA A 16 -2.94 -10.02 3.29
CA ALA A 16 -1.60 -9.48 3.55
C ALA A 16 -1.36 -9.21 5.05
N ASN A 17 -0.10 -9.04 5.42
CA ASN A 17 0.28 -8.57 6.75
C ASN A 17 0.27 -7.04 6.78
N VAL A 18 -0.66 -6.45 7.51
CA VAL A 18 -0.82 -4.98 7.59
C VAL A 18 -0.06 -4.44 8.79
N HIS A 19 0.94 -3.61 8.52
CA HIS A 19 1.67 -2.87 9.55
C HIS A 19 0.87 -1.62 9.90
N LEU A 20 0.50 -1.45 11.17
CA LEU A 20 -0.34 -0.33 11.59
C LEU A 20 0.45 0.98 11.72
N GLY A 21 1.78 0.92 11.56
CA GLY A 21 2.69 2.04 11.63
C GLY A 21 3.24 2.31 13.03
N ASN A 22 2.71 1.67 14.07
CA ASN A 22 3.19 1.77 15.45
C ASN A 22 3.96 0.52 15.94
N GLY A 23 4.48 -0.27 15.00
CA GLY A 23 5.14 -1.55 15.27
C GLY A 23 4.17 -2.74 15.46
N GLU A 24 2.86 -2.50 15.52
CA GLU A 24 1.88 -3.58 15.49
C GLU A 24 1.63 -4.08 14.05
N ILE A 25 1.38 -5.38 13.93
CA ILE A 25 1.09 -6.05 12.67
C ILE A 25 -0.20 -6.85 12.81
N VAL A 26 -1.09 -6.71 11.84
CA VAL A 26 -2.28 -7.56 11.68
C VAL A 26 -2.01 -8.54 10.54
N GLU A 27 -1.85 -9.81 10.88
CA GLU A 27 -1.59 -10.88 9.91
C GLU A 27 -2.87 -11.30 9.18
N ASN A 28 -2.74 -11.76 7.93
CA ASN A 28 -3.85 -12.23 7.10
C ASN A 28 -5.06 -11.27 7.08
N ALA A 29 -4.78 -9.96 7.07
CA ALA A 29 -5.79 -8.94 7.30
C ALA A 29 -6.72 -8.77 6.09
N ALA A 30 -7.92 -8.26 6.38
CA ALA A 30 -8.80 -7.68 5.39
C ALA A 30 -8.87 -6.17 5.57
N LEU A 31 -8.35 -5.44 4.58
CA LEU A 31 -8.32 -3.99 4.56
C LEU A 31 -9.19 -3.46 3.43
N GLY A 32 -10.25 -2.74 3.77
CA GLY A 32 -11.06 -1.99 2.83
C GLY A 32 -10.51 -0.59 2.60
N VAL A 33 -10.61 -0.11 1.36
CA VAL A 33 -10.42 1.29 1.00
C VAL A 33 -11.68 1.75 0.26
N LYS A 34 -12.42 2.68 0.86
CA LYS A 34 -13.66 3.22 0.32
C LYS A 34 -13.63 4.74 0.39
N ASP A 35 -13.98 5.38 -0.72
CA ASP A 35 -13.97 6.85 -0.85
C ASP A 35 -12.64 7.50 -0.45
N GLY A 36 -11.54 6.74 -0.61
CA GLY A 36 -10.18 7.14 -0.27
C GLY A 36 -9.77 6.89 1.18
N TYR A 37 -10.63 6.30 2.00
CA TYR A 37 -10.38 6.07 3.41
C TYR A 37 -10.29 4.59 3.76
N VAL A 38 -9.45 4.29 4.75
CA VAL A 38 -9.20 2.93 5.24
C VAL A 38 -10.35 2.46 6.12
N THR A 39 -10.67 1.18 6.01
CA THR A 39 -11.48 0.43 6.98
C THR A 39 -10.81 -0.92 7.22
N LEU A 40 -10.46 -1.24 8.47
CA LEU A 40 -10.02 -2.59 8.82
C LEU A 40 -11.27 -3.45 9.07
N LEU A 41 -11.37 -4.57 8.36
CA LEU A 41 -12.52 -5.46 8.45
C LEU A 41 -12.20 -6.61 9.41
N ALA A 42 -13.17 -6.94 10.26
CA ALA A 42 -13.15 -8.20 11.00
C ALA A 42 -13.35 -9.39 10.03
N GLU A 43 -12.84 -10.56 10.40
CA GLU A 43 -12.87 -11.76 9.56
C GLU A 43 -14.30 -12.18 9.21
N ASP A 44 -15.23 -12.11 10.17
CA ASP A 44 -16.65 -12.44 10.02
C ASP A 44 -17.43 -11.42 9.18
N ALA A 45 -16.93 -10.18 9.06
CA ALA A 45 -17.53 -9.17 8.21
C ALA A 45 -17.37 -9.51 6.72
N LEU A 46 -16.32 -10.26 6.34
CA LEU A 46 -16.08 -10.64 4.94
C LEU A 46 -17.16 -11.55 4.38
N ASP A 47 -17.69 -12.46 5.19
CA ASP A 47 -18.73 -13.41 4.78
C ASP A 47 -20.06 -12.72 4.43
N GLN A 48 -20.25 -11.49 4.92
CA GLN A 48 -21.43 -10.68 4.68
C GLN A 48 -21.28 -9.74 3.47
N LEU A 49 -20.08 -9.63 2.89
CA LEU A 49 -19.80 -8.75 1.76
C LEU A 49 -20.01 -9.47 0.41
N ASP A 50 -20.76 -8.84 -0.49
CA ASP A 50 -20.77 -9.25 -1.90
C ASP A 50 -19.49 -8.75 -2.59
N LEU A 51 -18.47 -9.60 -2.60
CA LEU A 51 -17.15 -9.28 -3.17
C LEU A 51 -17.19 -8.85 -4.64
N ARG A 52 -18.25 -9.19 -5.39
CA ARG A 52 -18.40 -8.79 -6.80
C ARG A 52 -18.57 -7.28 -6.97
N LYS A 53 -18.99 -6.59 -5.92
CA LYS A 53 -19.17 -5.13 -5.90
C LYS A 53 -17.88 -4.37 -5.61
N PHE A 54 -16.81 -5.06 -5.25
CA PHE A 54 -15.53 -4.47 -4.88
C PHE A 54 -14.45 -4.80 -5.89
N GLN A 55 -13.47 -3.92 -6.01
CA GLN A 55 -12.19 -4.26 -6.64
C GLN A 55 -11.38 -5.06 -5.63
N VAL A 56 -11.22 -6.36 -5.85
CA VAL A 56 -10.54 -7.24 -4.90
C VAL A 56 -9.11 -7.50 -5.34
N ASP A 57 -8.14 -7.08 -4.53
CA ASP A 57 -6.76 -7.53 -4.60
C ASP A 57 -6.55 -8.65 -3.58
N ARG A 58 -6.51 -9.90 -4.08
CA ARG A 58 -6.19 -11.08 -3.26
C ARG A 58 -4.68 -11.18 -3.11
N LEU A 59 -4.20 -10.72 -1.97
CA LEU A 59 -2.82 -10.83 -1.55
C LEU A 59 -2.65 -12.14 -0.75
N GLY A 60 -1.41 -12.50 -0.45
CA GLY A 60 -1.10 -13.63 0.43
C GLY A 60 -0.17 -13.20 1.55
N GLY A 61 0.11 -14.09 2.51
CA GLY A 61 0.92 -13.80 3.69
C GLY A 61 2.38 -13.41 3.42
N GLN A 62 2.83 -13.48 2.17
CA GLN A 62 4.13 -12.93 1.73
C GLN A 62 4.07 -11.43 1.38
N TYR A 63 2.88 -10.86 1.28
CA TYR A 63 2.68 -9.43 1.06
C TYR A 63 2.57 -8.71 2.39
N HIS A 64 3.14 -7.51 2.41
CA HIS A 64 3.06 -6.59 3.53
C HIS A 64 2.47 -5.26 3.05
N ILE A 65 1.65 -4.67 3.90
CA ILE A 65 1.07 -3.33 3.68
C ILE A 65 1.66 -2.39 4.72
N TYR A 66 2.30 -1.32 4.29
CA TYR A 66 2.88 -0.30 5.16
C TYR A 66 2.18 1.04 4.97
N PRO A 67 2.00 1.86 6.02
CA PRO A 67 1.67 3.25 5.84
C PRO A 67 2.91 3.99 5.35
N PHE A 68 2.70 5.03 4.53
CA PHE A 68 3.77 5.92 4.12
C PHE A 68 3.33 7.37 4.21
N LYS A 69 4.30 8.29 4.12
CA LYS A 69 4.07 9.70 3.85
C LYS A 69 4.83 10.13 2.61
N LYS A 70 4.25 11.03 1.82
CA LYS A 70 4.99 11.72 0.76
C LYS A 70 6.02 12.66 1.39
N ILE A 71 7.20 12.73 0.80
CA ILE A 71 8.30 13.60 1.25
C ILE A 71 8.88 14.38 0.07
N ASP A 72 9.58 15.47 0.35
CA ASP A 72 10.30 16.22 -0.70
C ASP A 72 11.57 15.49 -1.17
N ARG A 73 12.02 15.81 -2.39
CA ARG A 73 13.30 15.31 -2.92
C ARG A 73 14.44 15.78 -2.01
N GLY A 74 15.37 14.86 -1.69
CA GLY A 74 16.53 15.14 -0.84
C GLY A 74 16.36 14.74 0.62
N ASN A 75 15.15 14.34 1.03
CA ASN A 75 14.94 13.62 2.30
C ASN A 75 15.38 12.16 2.17
N SER A 76 15.74 11.52 3.29
CA SER A 76 15.93 10.06 3.31
C SER A 76 14.59 9.35 3.05
N GLY A 77 14.57 8.46 2.06
CA GLY A 77 13.36 7.72 1.71
C GLY A 77 13.49 6.92 0.41
N ILE A 78 12.35 6.49 -0.13
CA ILE A 78 12.23 5.67 -1.33
C ILE A 78 11.66 6.52 -2.47
N VAL A 79 12.23 6.39 -3.66
CA VAL A 79 11.73 6.93 -4.93
C VAL A 79 11.01 5.82 -5.68
N LEU A 80 9.74 6.06 -6.00
CA LEU A 80 8.89 5.15 -6.75
C LEU A 80 8.58 5.73 -8.13
N ALA A 81 9.14 5.14 -9.17
CA ALA A 81 8.91 5.55 -10.55
C ALA A 81 7.60 4.99 -11.11
N ARG A 82 6.88 5.82 -11.86
CA ARG A 82 5.61 5.51 -12.53
C ARG A 82 5.76 5.69 -14.03
N ALA A 83 4.95 5.00 -14.82
CA ALA A 83 5.07 4.99 -16.29
C ALA A 83 4.89 6.38 -16.91
N ASP A 84 3.82 7.08 -16.52
CA ASP A 84 3.34 8.28 -17.20
C ASP A 84 3.13 9.45 -16.24
N ALA A 85 3.86 9.48 -15.13
CA ALA A 85 3.71 10.50 -14.11
C ALA A 85 5.00 10.71 -13.30
N GLU A 86 5.08 11.83 -12.59
CA GLU A 86 6.24 12.13 -11.76
C GLU A 86 6.47 11.03 -10.69
N PRO A 87 7.75 10.71 -10.38
CA PRO A 87 8.07 9.79 -9.30
C PRO A 87 7.49 10.26 -7.97
N ILE A 88 7.13 9.31 -7.12
CA ILE A 88 6.66 9.57 -5.78
C ILE A 88 7.81 9.32 -4.82
N ASN A 89 8.11 10.30 -3.99
CA ASN A 89 9.10 10.16 -2.93
C ASN A 89 8.36 9.91 -1.63
N ILE A 90 8.77 8.89 -0.91
CA ILE A 90 8.06 8.45 0.29
C ILE A 90 9.02 8.13 1.42
N ALA A 91 8.51 8.22 2.64
CA ALA A 91 9.06 7.56 3.81
C ALA A 91 8.04 6.55 4.33
N ILE A 92 8.48 5.31 4.56
CA ILE A 92 7.67 4.30 5.24
C ILE A 92 7.52 4.73 6.70
N ARG A 93 6.28 4.68 7.21
CA ARG A 93 5.96 4.99 8.59
C ARG A 93 5.93 3.68 9.35
N ASP A 94 7.03 3.35 10.01
CA ASP A 94 7.14 2.20 10.90
C ASP A 94 7.56 2.67 12.28
N ARG A 95 7.04 2.03 13.32
CA ARG A 95 7.32 2.32 14.75
C ARG A 95 7.07 3.77 15.19
N GLU A 96 6.05 4.39 14.61
CA GLU A 96 5.48 5.66 15.07
C GLU A 96 4.81 5.49 16.45
N VAL A 97 4.62 6.59 17.18
CA VAL A 97 3.93 6.56 18.48
C VAL A 97 2.45 6.17 18.33
N GLU A 98 1.85 6.54 17.20
CA GLU A 98 0.43 6.34 16.92
C GLU A 98 0.22 5.49 15.66
N ARG A 99 -0.89 4.75 15.63
CA ARG A 99 -1.29 3.97 14.44
C ARG A 99 -1.59 4.90 13.28
N CYS A 100 -0.94 4.64 12.16
CA CYS A 100 -1.12 5.38 10.91
C CYS A 100 -2.21 4.75 10.03
N ILE A 101 -2.46 3.44 10.18
CA ILE A 101 -3.55 2.74 9.52
C ILE A 101 -4.64 2.49 10.56
N THR A 102 -5.67 3.34 10.53
CA THR A 102 -6.89 3.15 11.33
C THR A 102 -8.12 3.50 10.49
N ILE A 103 -9.30 3.12 10.97
CA ILE A 103 -10.56 3.37 10.27
C ILE A 103 -10.75 4.89 10.11
N GLY A 104 -11.05 5.32 8.88
CA GLY A 104 -11.30 6.73 8.57
C GLY A 104 -10.06 7.56 8.27
N CYS A 105 -8.85 6.99 8.32
CA CYS A 105 -7.65 7.66 7.80
C CYS A 105 -7.60 7.58 6.28
N GLU A 106 -7.07 8.64 5.63
CA GLU A 106 -6.81 8.62 4.19
C GLU A 106 -5.84 7.47 3.86
N ALA A 107 -6.14 6.70 2.81
CA ALA A 107 -5.29 5.62 2.37
C ALA A 107 -3.98 6.16 1.80
N GLN A 108 -2.88 5.90 2.49
CA GLN A 108 -1.50 6.09 2.00
C GLN A 108 -0.74 4.80 2.26
N LEU A 109 -1.02 3.80 1.41
CA LEU A 109 -0.62 2.41 1.61
C LEU A 109 0.42 1.98 0.58
N LEU A 110 1.51 1.39 1.08
CA LEU A 110 2.53 0.72 0.29
C LEU A 110 2.24 -0.78 0.26
N ILE A 111 1.99 -1.34 -0.92
CA ILE A 111 1.78 -2.77 -1.07
C ILE A 111 3.08 -3.39 -1.56
N CYS A 112 3.67 -4.21 -0.70
CA CYS A 112 5.01 -4.75 -0.88
C CYS A 112 4.96 -6.28 -0.90
N TYR A 113 5.70 -6.89 -1.81
CA TYR A 113 6.13 -8.28 -1.68
C TYR A 113 7.33 -8.32 -0.73
N GLY A 114 7.29 -9.17 0.30
CA GLY A 114 8.34 -9.24 1.32
C GLY A 114 8.28 -8.12 2.38
N SER A 115 8.99 -8.33 3.48
CA SER A 115 9.07 -7.39 4.60
C SER A 115 10.19 -6.37 4.41
N ILE A 116 10.04 -5.15 4.94
CA ILE A 116 11.13 -4.16 5.00
C ILE A 116 12.32 -4.65 5.84
N GLU A 117 12.09 -5.64 6.70
CA GLU A 117 13.12 -6.28 7.52
C GLU A 117 14.01 -7.24 6.69
N ASP A 118 13.54 -7.69 5.52
CA ASP A 118 14.29 -8.52 4.58
C ASP A 118 14.37 -7.84 3.20
N MET A 119 15.33 -6.93 3.08
CA MET A 119 15.56 -6.14 1.86
C MET A 119 15.90 -6.99 0.62
N THR A 120 16.26 -8.27 0.78
CA THR A 120 16.50 -9.17 -0.36
C THR A 120 15.20 -9.60 -1.05
N LYS A 121 14.08 -9.56 -0.31
CA LYS A 121 12.74 -9.89 -0.81
C LYS A 121 11.86 -8.65 -0.97
N PHE A 122 12.18 -7.57 -0.27
CA PHE A 122 11.38 -6.36 -0.27
C PHE A 122 11.26 -5.71 -1.66
N ARG A 123 10.03 -5.67 -2.16
CA ARG A 123 9.69 -4.99 -3.41
C ARG A 123 8.32 -4.34 -3.33
N VAL A 124 8.24 -3.04 -3.55
CA VAL A 124 6.99 -2.31 -3.76
C VAL A 124 6.40 -2.72 -5.11
N ASP A 125 5.17 -3.25 -5.08
CA ASP A 125 4.43 -3.67 -6.28
C ASP A 125 3.54 -2.53 -6.79
N TYR A 126 2.77 -1.93 -5.89
CA TYR A 126 1.95 -0.75 -6.15
C TYR A 126 1.71 0.03 -4.87
N VAL A 127 1.18 1.25 -5.01
CA VAL A 127 0.70 2.05 -3.88
C VAL A 127 -0.80 2.30 -4.03
N VAL A 128 -1.49 2.43 -2.89
CA VAL A 128 -2.86 2.94 -2.84
C VAL A 128 -2.83 4.32 -2.18
N MET A 129 -3.29 5.33 -2.91
CA MET A 129 -3.36 6.72 -2.47
C MET A 129 -4.78 7.24 -2.63
N GLY A 130 -5.48 7.48 -1.53
CA GLY A 130 -6.92 7.67 -1.56
C GLY A 130 -7.57 6.49 -2.29
N SER A 131 -8.34 6.77 -3.34
CA SER A 131 -9.01 5.75 -4.16
C SER A 131 -8.14 5.19 -5.28
N GLU A 132 -6.96 5.76 -5.52
CA GLU A 132 -6.12 5.41 -6.66
C GLU A 132 -5.20 4.23 -6.34
N LYS A 133 -5.17 3.24 -7.24
CA LYS A 133 -4.11 2.24 -7.29
C LYS A 133 -3.08 2.66 -8.32
N VAL A 134 -1.85 2.86 -7.87
CA VAL A 134 -0.77 3.40 -8.69
C VAL A 134 0.33 2.35 -8.82
N LYS A 135 0.49 1.83 -10.04
CA LYS A 135 1.50 0.82 -10.37
C LYS A 135 2.91 1.41 -10.29
N ILE A 136 3.82 0.69 -9.64
CA ILE A 136 5.23 1.08 -9.56
C ILE A 136 6.02 0.30 -10.62
N LEU A 137 6.84 1.02 -11.38
CA LEU A 137 7.74 0.42 -12.38
C LEU A 137 9.11 0.09 -11.80
N ARG A 138 9.60 0.96 -10.91
CA ARG A 138 10.91 0.85 -10.29
C ARG A 138 10.89 1.50 -8.92
N GLN A 139 11.57 0.88 -7.97
CA GLN A 139 11.90 1.46 -6.67
C GLN A 139 13.41 1.71 -6.59
N SER A 140 13.80 2.77 -5.89
CA SER A 140 15.20 3.06 -5.55
C SER A 140 15.25 3.97 -4.34
N ASP A 141 16.25 3.84 -3.48
CA ASP A 141 16.38 4.71 -2.32
C ASP A 141 17.12 6.01 -2.69
N TYR A 142 16.86 7.06 -1.92
CA TYR A 142 17.67 8.28 -1.88
C TYR A 142 19.07 7.92 -1.33
N GLY A 143 19.92 7.33 -2.16
CA GLY A 143 21.24 6.84 -1.77
C GLY A 143 21.90 5.79 -2.66
N MET A 144 21.20 5.20 -3.64
CA MET A 144 21.80 4.25 -4.59
C MET A 144 21.91 4.82 -6.00
N ALA A 145 22.43 6.04 -6.10
CA ALA A 145 23.15 6.46 -7.29
C ALA A 145 24.62 6.03 -7.14
N ILE A 146 24.88 4.72 -7.08
CA ILE A 146 26.18 4.23 -7.53
C ILE A 146 26.13 4.37 -9.05
N GLY A 147 26.63 5.50 -9.56
CA GLY A 147 26.87 5.66 -10.98
C GLY A 147 27.81 4.54 -11.48
N PRO A 148 27.76 4.17 -12.76
CA PRO A 148 28.75 3.26 -13.30
C PRO A 148 30.09 4.00 -13.32
N ASN A 149 30.99 3.67 -12.40
CA ASN A 149 32.45 3.78 -12.50
C ASN A 149 33.09 3.50 -11.14
N GLN A 150 33.47 2.24 -10.89
CA GLN A 150 34.83 1.86 -10.48
C GLN A 150 35.12 0.46 -11.04
#